data_AF-A0A1G5H5Z7-F1
#
_entry.id   AF-A0A1G5H5Z7-F1
#
_cell.length_a   1.000
_cell.length_b   1.000
_cell.length_c   1.000
_cell.angle_alpha   90.00
_cell.angle_beta   90.00
_cell.angle_gamma   90.00
#
_symmetry.space_group_name_H-M   'P 1'
#
loop_
_entity.id
_entity.type
_entity.pdbx_description
1 polymer ?
#
loop_
_entity_poly.entity_id
_entity_poly.type
_entity_poly.pdbx_seq_one_letter_code
_entity_poly.pdbx_strand_id
1 'polypeptide(L)'
;MDNLSKLAFLGAELMLKDKAASNTALLLSNRSSSLDTDVKYQQSIADKADYFPSPAVFVYTLPNICLGEISIRHQLKSENSFFIFDAFNPAFMAHYAHLLMATGKAETVLCGWTELMDEHYEAFVYLVGKEGAMAHNEQNLATLYNK
;
A
#
# COMPACT_ATOMS: atom_id res chain seq x y z
N MET A 1 -10.31 -7.11 8.04
CA MET A 1 -9.25 -6.14 7.75
C MET A 1 -8.46 -5.89 8.99
N ASP A 2 -7.16 -6.12 8.92
CA ASP A 2 -6.22 -5.61 9.92
C ASP A 2 -6.07 -4.09 9.80
N ASN A 3 -5.32 -3.49 10.71
CA ASN A 3 -5.20 -2.04 10.81
C ASN A 3 -4.37 -1.44 9.68
N LEU A 4 -3.36 -2.16 9.18
CA LEU A 4 -2.59 -1.75 8.01
C LEU A 4 -3.48 -1.70 6.75
N SER A 5 -4.28 -2.74 6.51
CA SER A 5 -5.17 -2.75 5.35
C SER A 5 -6.25 -1.67 5.44
N LYS A 6 -6.77 -1.37 6.63
CA LYS A 6 -7.69 -0.23 6.83
C LYS A 6 -7.04 1.10 6.45
N LEU A 7 -5.77 1.30 6.84
CA LEU A 7 -5.02 2.52 6.53
C LEU A 7 -4.83 2.68 5.02
N ALA A 8 -4.34 1.63 4.35
CA ALA A 8 -4.15 1.62 2.90
C ALA A 8 -5.47 1.82 2.14
N PHE A 9 -6.54 1.15 2.58
CA PHE A 9 -7.86 1.25 1.98
C PHE A 9 -8.45 2.66 2.11
N LEU A 10 -8.32 3.29 3.27
CA LEU A 10 -8.79 4.66 3.46
C LEU A 10 -8.03 5.65 2.56
N GLY A 11 -6.71 5.50 2.46
CA GLY A 11 -5.88 6.31 1.54
C GLY A 11 -6.30 6.13 0.08
N ALA A 12 -6.55 4.89 -0.34
CA ALA A 12 -7.04 4.57 -1.67
C ALA A 12 -8.43 5.19 -1.94
N GLU A 13 -9.38 5.06 -1.02
CA GLU A 13 -10.72 5.65 -1.15
C GLU A 13 -10.66 7.16 -1.35
N LEU A 14 -9.79 7.87 -0.62
CA LEU A 14 -9.62 9.31 -0.76
C LEU A 14 -9.05 9.71 -2.12
N MET A 15 -8.11 8.92 -2.63
CA MET A 15 -7.41 9.23 -3.89
C MET A 15 -8.17 8.80 -5.14
N LEU A 16 -8.89 7.68 -5.08
CA LEU A 16 -9.47 7.02 -6.24
C LEU A 16 -10.92 7.39 -6.53
N LYS A 17 -11.71 7.90 -5.57
CA LYS A 17 -13.15 8.25 -5.68
C LYS A 17 -13.77 8.12 -7.08
N ASP A 18 -13.72 9.20 -7.86
CA ASP A 18 -14.24 9.29 -9.24
C ASP A 18 -13.12 9.26 -10.30
N LYS A 19 -11.88 8.99 -9.86
CA LYS A 19 -10.65 9.08 -10.66
C LYS A 19 -10.09 7.71 -11.05
N ALA A 20 -10.65 6.63 -10.52
CA ALA A 20 -10.18 5.28 -10.78
C ALA A 20 -10.43 4.88 -12.25
N ALA A 21 -9.35 4.80 -13.04
CA ALA A 21 -9.38 4.07 -14.30
C ALA A 21 -9.33 2.57 -14.00
N SER A 22 -10.01 1.74 -14.80
CA SER A 22 -9.94 0.28 -14.65
C SER A 22 -8.52 -0.27 -14.78
N ASN A 23 -7.65 0.47 -15.49
CA ASN A 23 -6.24 0.18 -15.68
C ASN A 23 -5.32 0.99 -14.72
N THR A 24 -5.77 1.20 -13.47
CA THR A 24 -4.93 1.80 -12.42
C THR A 24 -4.11 0.70 -11.75
N ALA A 25 -2.78 0.82 -11.74
CA ALA A 25 -1.90 -0.07 -10.96
C ALA A 25 -1.78 0.40 -9.51
N LEU A 26 -1.47 -0.55 -8.62
CA LEU A 26 -1.18 -0.26 -7.22
C LEU A 26 0.30 -0.47 -6.91
N LEU A 27 0.92 0.54 -6.31
CA LEU A 27 2.32 0.54 -5.89
C LEU A 27 2.41 1.03 -4.43
N LEU A 28 2.35 0.13 -3.47
CA LEU A 28 2.53 0.49 -2.06
C LEU A 28 3.88 0.02 -1.55
N SER A 29 4.35 0.67 -0.48
CA SER A 29 5.55 0.25 0.22
C SER A 29 5.45 0.59 1.70
N ASN A 30 6.22 -0.11 2.51
CA ASN A 30 6.36 0.19 3.93
C ASN A 30 7.68 -0.35 4.48
N ARG A 31 7.87 -0.21 5.79
CA ARG A 31 9.04 -0.72 6.51
C ARG A 31 8.74 -2.04 7.21
N SER A 32 7.62 -2.10 7.93
CA SER A 32 7.37 -3.21 8.86
C SER A 32 6.62 -4.36 8.23
N SER A 33 6.37 -4.38 6.92
CA SER A 33 5.56 -5.42 6.28
C SER A 33 4.21 -5.54 7.00
N SER A 34 3.84 -6.73 7.45
CA SER A 34 2.68 -7.04 8.29
C SER A 34 3.05 -7.32 9.76
N LEU A 35 4.23 -6.87 10.23
CA LEU A 35 4.81 -7.29 11.50
C LEU A 35 3.89 -7.09 12.71
N ASP A 36 3.14 -5.99 12.75
CA ASP A 36 2.16 -5.73 13.81
C ASP A 36 1.10 -6.85 13.89
N THR A 37 0.58 -7.27 12.73
CA THR A 37 -0.35 -8.40 12.62
C THR A 37 0.35 -9.73 12.88
N ASP A 38 1.61 -9.91 12.45
CA ASP A 38 2.39 -11.12 12.67
C ASP A 38 2.60 -11.38 14.17
N VAL A 39 2.93 -10.34 14.95
CA VAL A 39 3.08 -10.42 16.41
C VAL A 39 1.77 -10.82 17.07
N LYS A 40 0.66 -10.19 16.68
CA LYS A 40 -0.69 -10.52 17.18
C LYS A 40 -1.10 -11.96 16.85
N TYR A 41 -0.80 -12.42 15.64
CA TYR A 41 -1.07 -13.79 15.23
C TYR A 41 -0.20 -14.79 15.99
N GLN A 42 1.10 -14.50 16.16
CA GLN A 42 2.03 -15.34 16.91
C GLN A 42 1.59 -15.50 18.37
N GLN A 43 1.08 -14.44 19.01
CA GLN A 43 0.54 -14.51 20.38
C GLN A 43 -0.66 -15.47 20.47
N SER A 44 -1.52 -15.52 19.44
CA SER A 44 -2.69 -16.41 19.41
C SER A 44 -2.38 -17.91 19.25
N ILE A 45 -1.14 -18.25 18.86
CA ILE A 45 -0.69 -19.65 18.67
C ILE A 45 0.37 -20.09 19.68
N ALA A 46 0.94 -19.15 20.44
CA ALA A 46 2.02 -19.43 21.39
C ALA A 46 1.52 -20.18 22.63
N ASP A 47 0.32 -19.86 23.11
CA ASP A 47 -0.28 -20.54 24.25
C ASP A 47 -1.09 -21.77 23.81
N LYS A 48 -0.68 -22.96 24.27
CA LYS A 48 -1.40 -24.21 24.00
C LYS A 48 -2.68 -24.36 24.80
N ALA A 49 -2.79 -23.67 25.95
CA ALA A 49 -3.99 -23.64 26.76
C ALA A 49 -5.02 -22.64 26.21
N ASP A 50 -4.58 -21.65 25.44
CA ASP A 50 -5.40 -20.58 24.83
C ASP A 50 -5.15 -20.51 23.30
N TYR A 51 -5.19 -21.67 22.63
CA TYR A 51 -4.89 -21.80 21.20
C TYR A 51 -6.09 -21.42 20.32
N PHE A 52 -6.14 -20.18 19.85
CA PHE A 52 -7.24 -19.65 19.03
C PHE A 52 -6.79 -18.87 17.77
N PRO A 53 -5.98 -19.47 16.88
CA PRO A 53 -5.65 -18.83 15.60
C PRO A 53 -6.88 -18.69 14.73
N SER A 54 -7.19 -17.46 14.32
CA SER A 54 -8.22 -17.19 13.31
C SER A 54 -7.62 -17.26 11.90
N PRO A 55 -8.15 -18.11 10.99
CA PRO A 55 -7.73 -18.11 9.59
C PRO A 55 -7.94 -16.75 8.90
N ALA A 56 -8.92 -15.97 9.37
CA ALA A 56 -9.20 -14.63 8.85
C ALA A 56 -8.17 -13.59 9.31
N VAL A 57 -7.39 -13.87 10.35
CA VAL A 57 -6.25 -13.02 10.78
C VAL A 57 -4.98 -13.44 10.05
N PHE A 58 -4.81 -14.74 9.79
CA PHE A 58 -3.65 -15.27 9.06
C PHE A 58 -3.44 -14.59 7.69
N VAL A 59 -4.50 -14.33 6.93
CA VAL A 59 -4.35 -13.66 5.62
C VAL A 59 -3.74 -12.25 5.71
N TYR A 60 -3.84 -11.61 6.87
CA TYR A 60 -3.27 -10.29 7.13
C TYR A 60 -1.81 -10.35 7.61
N THR A 61 -1.22 -11.53 7.75
CA THR A 61 0.24 -11.71 7.87
C THR A 61 0.95 -11.59 6.52
N LEU A 62 0.24 -11.10 5.50
CA LEU A 62 0.77 -10.80 4.17
C LEU A 62 0.54 -9.31 3.90
N PRO A 63 1.60 -8.50 3.74
CA PRO A 63 1.46 -7.04 3.61
C PRO A 63 0.70 -6.65 2.34
N ASN A 64 0.75 -7.48 1.29
CA ASN A 64 0.13 -7.22 0.00
C ASN A 64 -1.39 -7.47 -0.04
N ILE A 65 -2.00 -8.04 1.01
CA ILE A 65 -3.44 -8.34 1.04
C ILE A 65 -4.29 -7.07 0.82
N CYS A 66 -3.82 -5.94 1.35
CA CYS A 66 -4.48 -4.64 1.20
C CYS A 66 -4.64 -4.23 -0.28
N LEU A 67 -3.69 -4.59 -1.15
CA LEU A 67 -3.77 -4.34 -2.59
C LEU A 67 -4.92 -5.10 -3.24
N GLY A 68 -5.14 -6.34 -2.80
CA GLY A 68 -6.26 -7.15 -3.26
C GLY A 68 -7.60 -6.54 -2.86
N GLU A 69 -7.72 -6.07 -1.61
CA GLU A 69 -8.94 -5.42 -1.11
C GLU A 69 -9.25 -4.11 -1.86
N ILE A 70 -8.23 -3.27 -2.10
CA ILE A 70 -8.36 -2.06 -2.92
C ILE A 70 -8.75 -2.42 -4.36
N SER A 71 -8.11 -3.43 -4.95
CA SER A 71 -8.41 -3.87 -6.32
C SER A 71 -9.85 -4.34 -6.48
N ILE A 72 -10.36 -5.12 -5.53
CA ILE A 72 -11.75 -5.60 -5.54
C ILE A 72 -12.71 -4.42 -5.41
N ARG A 73 -12.45 -3.51 -4.47
CA ARG A 73 -13.30 -2.34 -4.17
C ARG A 73 -13.44 -1.39 -5.36
N HIS A 74 -12.35 -1.15 -6.09
CA HIS A 74 -12.30 -0.22 -7.21
C HIS A 74 -12.30 -0.91 -8.59
N GLN A 75 -12.49 -2.24 -8.63
CA GLN A 75 -12.49 -3.06 -9.84
C GLN A 75 -11.22 -2.90 -10.71
N LEU A 76 -10.07 -2.75 -10.06
CA LEU A 76 -8.78 -2.59 -10.72
C LEU A 76 -8.27 -3.94 -11.21
N LYS A 77 -7.75 -3.97 -12.44
CA LYS A 77 -7.27 -5.20 -13.10
C LYS A 77 -5.81 -5.11 -13.57
N SER A 78 -5.12 -4.05 -13.17
CA SER A 78 -3.72 -3.79 -13.52
C SER A 78 -2.77 -4.44 -12.48
N GLU A 79 -1.49 -4.14 -12.59
CA GLU A 79 -0.42 -4.67 -11.74
C GLU A 79 -0.57 -4.20 -10.28
N ASN A 80 -0.24 -5.09 -9.35
CA ASN A 80 -0.22 -4.85 -7.91
C ASN A 80 1.18 -5.15 -7.36
N SER A 81 1.84 -4.16 -6.76
CA SER A 81 3.18 -4.31 -6.21
C SER A 81 3.25 -3.72 -4.80
N PHE A 82 3.80 -4.51 -3.86
CA PHE A 82 4.07 -4.10 -2.49
C PHE A 82 5.57 -4.29 -2.19
N PHE A 83 6.26 -3.23 -1.78
CA PHE A 83 7.71 -3.28 -1.50
C PHE A 83 8.03 -2.98 -0.04
N ILE A 84 9.10 -3.59 0.46
CA ILE A 84 9.59 -3.37 1.82
C ILE A 84 10.91 -2.61 1.74
N PHE A 85 11.00 -1.48 2.44
CA PHE A 85 12.19 -0.63 2.50
C PHE A 85 12.44 -0.13 3.93
N ASP A 86 13.68 0.17 4.29
CA ASP A 86 14.01 0.73 5.61
C ASP A 86 13.40 2.13 5.85
N ALA A 87 13.15 2.88 4.77
CA ALA A 87 12.51 4.19 4.77
C ALA A 87 11.83 4.45 3.42
N PHE A 88 10.98 5.48 3.36
CA PHE A 88 10.35 5.91 2.11
C PHE A 88 11.41 6.21 1.05
N ASN A 89 11.30 5.54 -0.10
CA ASN A 89 12.27 5.64 -1.20
C ASN A 89 11.66 6.40 -2.40
N PRO A 90 11.73 7.74 -2.42
CA PRO A 90 11.09 8.55 -3.46
C PRO A 90 11.65 8.26 -4.85
N ALA A 91 12.94 7.96 -4.98
CA ALA A 91 13.57 7.62 -6.26
C ALA A 91 12.98 6.33 -6.86
N PHE A 92 12.87 5.29 -6.04
CA PHE A 92 12.29 4.01 -6.45
C PHE A 92 10.82 4.17 -6.84
N MET A 93 10.04 4.86 -6.00
CA MET A 93 8.61 5.06 -6.24
C MET A 93 8.37 5.85 -7.53
N ALA A 94 9.17 6.89 -7.76
CA ALA A 94 9.15 7.66 -9.02
C ALA A 94 9.43 6.78 -10.23
N HIS A 95 10.52 6.03 -10.19
CA HIS A 95 10.97 5.19 -11.30
C HIS A 95 9.99 4.06 -11.62
N TYR A 96 9.53 3.33 -10.61
CA TYR A 96 8.69 2.16 -10.80
C TYR A 96 7.29 2.53 -11.34
N ALA A 97 6.69 3.62 -10.83
CA ALA A 97 5.42 4.11 -11.38
C ALA A 97 5.57 4.54 -12.85
N HIS A 98 6.68 5.21 -13.20
CA HIS A 98 6.97 5.57 -14.59
C HIS A 98 7.17 4.35 -15.47
N LEU A 99 7.85 3.31 -14.97
CA LEU A 99 8.04 2.05 -15.69
C LEU A 99 6.69 1.38 -16.00
N LEU A 100 5.79 1.30 -15.02
CA LEU A 100 4.44 0.74 -15.21
C LEU A 100 3.66 1.49 -16.29
N MET A 101 3.71 2.82 -16.30
CA MET A 101 3.03 3.61 -17.33
C MET A 101 3.71 3.52 -18.70
N ALA A 102 5.04 3.59 -18.74
CA ALA A 102 5.82 3.56 -19.98
C ALA A 102 5.73 2.21 -20.70
N THR A 103 5.58 1.11 -19.95
CA THR A 103 5.39 -0.24 -20.50
C THR A 103 3.93 -0.56 -20.83
N GLY A 104 3.01 0.41 -20.66
CA GLY A 104 1.59 0.25 -20.95
C GLY A 104 0.86 -0.67 -19.97
N LYS A 105 1.48 -0.99 -18.82
CA LYS A 105 0.87 -1.81 -17.78
C LYS A 105 -0.26 -1.08 -17.07
N ALA A 106 -0.20 0.24 -16.97
CA ALA A 106 -1.21 1.07 -16.32
C ALA A 106 -1.33 2.46 -16.98
N GLU A 107 -2.50 3.07 -16.89
CA GLU A 107 -2.71 4.47 -17.30
C GLU A 107 -2.46 5.45 -16.15
N THR A 108 -2.75 5.00 -14.94
CA THR A 108 -2.47 5.71 -13.69
C THR A 108 -1.93 4.73 -12.65
N VAL A 109 -1.24 5.22 -11.64
CA VAL A 109 -0.67 4.40 -10.58
C VAL A 109 -1.01 5.02 -9.23
N LEU A 110 -1.75 4.29 -8.39
CA LEU A 110 -1.90 4.65 -6.98
C LEU A 110 -0.64 4.24 -6.25
N CYS A 111 0.12 5.23 -5.81
CA CYS A 111 1.38 5.03 -5.11
C CYS A 111 1.21 5.35 -3.62
N GLY A 112 2.00 4.72 -2.75
CA GLY A 112 2.04 5.16 -1.37
C GLY A 112 3.04 4.47 -0.45
N TRP A 113 3.22 5.13 0.69
CA TRP A 113 3.83 4.59 1.91
C TRP A 113 2.71 4.35 2.92
N THR A 114 2.54 3.11 3.39
CA THR A 114 1.51 2.75 4.38
C THR A 114 2.15 1.90 5.46
N GLU A 115 2.44 2.51 6.60
CA GLU A 115 3.23 1.91 7.66
C GLU A 115 2.41 1.83 8.96
N LEU A 116 2.58 0.69 9.63
CA LEU A 116 1.97 0.42 10.93
C LEU A 116 2.92 -0.44 11.76
N MET A 117 3.30 0.07 12.92
CA MET A 117 3.97 -0.69 13.97
C MET A 117 3.65 -0.09 15.34
N ASP A 118 3.27 -0.91 16.32
CA ASP A 118 3.02 -0.49 17.71
C ASP A 118 2.09 0.75 17.80
N GLU A 119 0.96 0.73 17.09
CA GLU A 119 -0.01 1.84 16.99
C GLU A 119 0.51 3.15 16.36
N HIS A 120 1.69 3.13 15.75
CA HIS A 120 2.20 4.25 14.95
C HIS A 120 1.73 4.07 13.51
N TYR A 121 0.78 4.91 13.09
CA TYR A 121 0.22 4.91 11.74
C TYR A 121 0.88 6.00 10.91
N GLU A 122 1.33 5.64 9.72
CA GLU A 122 1.85 6.60 8.74
C GLU A 122 1.31 6.27 7.35
N ALA A 123 0.68 7.26 6.71
CA ALA A 123 0.15 7.11 5.36
C ALA A 123 0.52 8.32 4.51
N PHE A 124 1.25 8.05 3.43
CA PHE A 124 1.50 8.98 2.34
C PHE A 124 1.04 8.34 1.04
N VAL A 125 -0.16 8.69 0.58
CA VAL A 125 -0.80 8.06 -0.60
C VAL A 125 -1.12 9.12 -1.63
N TYR A 126 -0.81 8.84 -2.89
CA TYR A 126 -0.97 9.77 -3.99
C TYR A 126 -1.25 9.04 -5.32
N LEU A 127 -1.85 9.74 -6.27
CA LEU A 127 -2.18 9.21 -7.58
C LEU A 127 -1.28 9.83 -8.64
N VAL A 128 -0.70 8.98 -9.50
CA VAL A 128 0.16 9.38 -10.61
C VAL A 128 -0.56 9.11 -11.92
N GLY A 129 -0.50 10.05 -12.86
CA GLY A 129 -1.03 9.89 -14.21
C GLY A 129 -0.24 10.75 -15.21
N LYS A 130 -0.63 10.72 -16.49
CA LYS A 130 -0.02 11.54 -17.55
C LYS A 130 -0.14 13.04 -17.27
N GLU A 131 -1.23 13.44 -16.62
CA GLU A 131 -1.51 14.80 -16.19
C GLU A 131 -1.66 14.81 -14.66
N GLY A 132 -1.19 15.87 -14.01
CA GLY A 132 -1.22 15.98 -12.56
C GLY A 132 -0.89 17.39 -12.08
N ALA A 133 -1.20 17.68 -10.82
CA ALA A 133 -0.96 18.99 -10.21
C ALA A 133 0.53 19.33 -10.05
N MET A 134 1.38 18.29 -9.95
CA MET A 134 2.83 18.41 -9.77
C MET A 134 3.54 17.31 -10.56
N ALA A 135 4.76 17.59 -10.99
CA ALA A 135 5.60 16.60 -11.64
C ALA A 135 5.96 15.46 -10.66
N HIS A 136 5.83 14.22 -11.11
CA HIS A 136 6.19 13.04 -10.33
C HIS A 136 7.70 12.77 -10.44
N ASN A 137 8.47 13.22 -9.45
CA ASN A 137 9.91 13.03 -9.39
C ASN A 137 10.39 12.93 -7.94
N GLU A 138 11.62 12.44 -7.76
CA GLU A 138 12.21 12.19 -6.44
C GLU A 138 12.15 13.42 -5.52
N GLN A 139 12.51 14.59 -6.03
CA GLN A 139 12.60 15.81 -5.21
C GLN A 139 11.23 16.30 -4.73
N ASN A 140 10.22 16.26 -5.59
CA ASN A 140 8.85 16.61 -5.21
C ASN A 140 8.28 15.60 -4.22
N LEU A 141 8.52 14.29 -4.42
CA LEU A 141 8.07 13.25 -3.49
C LEU A 141 8.73 13.40 -2.12
N ALA A 142 10.05 13.61 -2.08
CA ALA A 142 10.77 13.84 -0.82
C ALA A 142 10.23 15.08 -0.10
N THR A 143 9.93 16.16 -0.83
CA THR A 143 9.37 17.38 -0.24
C THR A 143 7.97 17.15 0.31
N LEU A 144 7.10 16.43 -0.41
CA LEU A 144 5.71 16.19 0.01
C LEU A 144 5.59 15.22 1.18
N TYR A 145 6.47 14.21 1.22
CA TYR A 145 6.50 13.23 2.30
C TYR A 145 6.95 13.84 3.64
N ASN A 146 7.85 14.82 3.61
CA ASN A 146 8.38 15.48 4.82
C ASN A 146 7.61 16.75 5.25
N LYS A 147 6.41 16.99 4.71
CA LYS A 147 5.55 18.11 5.11
C LYS A 147 4.67 17.74 6.29
#